data_AF-A0A955N0J5-F1
#
_entry.id   AF-A0A955N0J5-F1
#
_cell.length_a   1.000
_cell.length_b   1.000
_cell.length_c   1.000
_cell.angle_alpha   90.00
_cell.angle_beta   90.00
_cell.angle_gamma   90.00
#
_symmetry.space_group_name_H-M   'P 1'
#
loop_
_entity.id
_entity.type
_entity.pdbx_description
1 polymer ?
#
loop_
_entity_poly.entity_id
_entity_poly.type
_entity_poly.pdbx_seq_one_letter_code
_entity_poly.pdbx_strand_id
1 'polypeptide(L)'
;LLIDTLQVILTFHLVCLSWVFFRAESFGDAWAMLIQMGDIAGFYQPEQFGLFKVQNWAIGFWLPLLILVLTRFHKVDKSMRSYPLIVAVLMLSIMLMLISLITGGANEFIYFQF
;
A
#
# COMPACT_ATOMS: atom_id res chain seq x y z
N LEU A 1 16.79 -15.73 -19.61
CA LEU A 1 15.45 -15.17 -19.29
C LEU A 1 14.80 -15.88 -18.10
N LEU A 2 14.39 -17.15 -18.19
CA LEU A 2 13.73 -17.84 -17.05
C LEU A 2 14.66 -18.02 -15.83
N ILE A 3 15.94 -18.33 -16.05
CA ILE A 3 16.94 -18.49 -14.99
C ILE A 3 17.18 -17.14 -14.27
N ASP A 4 17.21 -16.04 -15.04
CA ASP A 4 17.44 -14.70 -14.50
C ASP A 4 16.27 -14.26 -13.61
N THR A 5 15.02 -14.47 -14.05
CA THR A 5 13.83 -14.16 -13.25
C THR A 5 13.77 -15.00 -11.97
N LEU A 6 14.13 -16.29 -12.04
CA LEU A 6 14.17 -17.16 -10.87
C LEU A 6 15.20 -16.68 -9.83
N GLN A 7 16.38 -16.28 -10.29
CA GLN A 7 17.42 -15.71 -9.41
C GLN A 7 16.95 -14.43 -8.71
N VAL A 8 16.27 -13.55 -9.44
CA VAL A 8 15.72 -12.31 -8.86
C VAL A 8 14.65 -12.62 -7.81
N ILE A 9 13.73 -13.54 -8.11
CA ILE A 9 12.69 -13.95 -7.16
C ILE A 9 13.32 -14.54 -5.90
N LEU A 10 14.28 -15.47 -6.05
CA LEU A 10 14.92 -16.10 -4.90
C LEU A 10 15.70 -15.11 -4.05
N THR A 11 16.54 -14.27 -4.66
CA THR A 11 17.33 -13.27 -3.93
C THR A 11 16.42 -12.27 -3.21
N PHE A 12 15.34 -11.82 -3.86
CA PHE A 12 14.34 -10.95 -3.25
C PHE A 12 13.71 -11.59 -2.00
N HIS A 13 13.18 -12.81 -2.12
CA HIS A 13 12.51 -13.47 -0.99
C HIS A 13 13.48 -13.81 0.14
N LEU A 14 14.71 -14.23 -0.17
CA LEU A 14 15.74 -14.49 0.84
C LEU A 14 16.11 -13.22 1.62
N VAL A 15 16.25 -12.08 0.93
CA VAL A 15 16.48 -10.79 1.57
C VAL A 15 15.27 -10.41 2.42
N CYS A 16 14.04 -10.46 1.89
CA CYS A 16 12.83 -10.16 2.65
C CYS A 16 12.67 -11.04 3.90
N LEU A 17 12.94 -12.35 3.80
CA LEU A 17 12.91 -13.26 4.94
C LEU A 17 13.96 -12.86 5.98
N SER A 18 15.19 -12.59 5.55
CA SER A 18 16.25 -12.11 6.44
C SER A 18 15.83 -10.84 7.20
N TRP A 19 15.14 -9.91 6.53
CA TRP A 19 14.61 -8.70 7.14
C TRP A 19 13.59 -8.96 8.25
N VAL A 20 12.72 -9.96 8.10
CA VAL A 20 11.76 -10.33 9.16
C VAL A 20 12.49 -10.82 10.41
N PHE A 21 13.50 -11.68 10.24
CA PHE A 21 14.28 -12.22 11.37
C PHE A 21 15.15 -11.15 12.05
N PHE A 22 15.70 -10.19 11.32
CA PHE A 22 16.47 -9.09 11.92
C PHE A 22 15.59 -8.10 12.70
N ARG A 23 14.33 -7.95 12.30
CA ARG A 23 13.38 -7.05 12.95
C ARG A 23 12.75 -7.65 14.20
N ALA A 24 12.58 -8.97 14.25
CA ALA A 24 11.91 -9.63 15.35
C ALA A 24 12.80 -9.69 16.59
N GLU A 25 12.20 -9.48 17.78
CA GLU A 25 12.92 -9.57 19.06
C GLU A 25 13.28 -11.02 19.42
N SER A 26 12.55 -11.99 18.88
CA SER A 26 12.80 -13.42 19.05
C SER A 26 12.47 -14.23 17.80
N PHE A 27 12.97 -15.47 17.74
CA PHE A 27 12.59 -16.41 16.69
C PHE A 27 11.08 -16.72 16.68
N GLY A 28 10.44 -16.69 17.86
CA GLY A 28 8.99 -16.87 17.97
C GLY A 28 8.22 -15.73 17.31
N ASP A 29 8.66 -14.49 17.53
CA ASP A 29 8.02 -13.31 16.94
C ASP A 29 8.21 -13.26 15.42
N ALA A 30 9.39 -13.65 14.92
CA ALA A 30 9.62 -13.76 13.47
C ALA A 30 8.64 -14.73 12.81
N TRP A 31 8.42 -15.89 13.44
CA TRP A 31 7.49 -16.89 12.93
C TRP A 31 6.04 -16.41 13.00
N ALA A 32 5.66 -15.74 14.09
CA ALA A 32 4.33 -15.12 14.21
C ALA A 32 4.08 -14.06 13.13
N MET A 33 5.08 -13.22 12.81
CA MET A 33 5.00 -12.25 11.71
C MET A 33 4.78 -12.93 10.36
N LEU A 34 5.52 -14.00 10.05
CA LEU A 34 5.36 -14.75 8.80
C LEU A 34 3.99 -15.42 8.68
N ILE A 35 3.50 -16.02 9.77
CA ILE A 35 2.15 -16.61 9.83
C ILE A 35 1.10 -15.52 9.60
N GLN A 36 1.23 -14.37 10.25
CA GLN A 36 0.29 -13.25 10.11
C GLN A 36 0.30 -12.67 8.69
N MET A 37 1.45 -12.61 8.01
CA MET A 37 1.54 -12.21 6.61
C MET A 37 0.82 -13.18 5.66
N GLY A 38 0.83 -14.49 5.98
CA GLY A 38 0.13 -15.53 5.22
C GLY A 38 -1.35 -15.69 5.58
N ASP A 39 -1.80 -15.09 6.68
CA ASP A 39 -3.18 -15.16 7.14
C ASP A 39 -4.08 -14.21 6.34
N ILE A 40 -4.64 -14.72 5.24
CA ILE A 40 -5.57 -13.99 4.37
C ILE A 40 -6.90 -13.69 5.09
N ALA A 41 -7.29 -14.51 6.09
CA ALA A 41 -8.53 -14.31 6.84
C ALA A 41 -8.39 -13.16 7.86
N GLY A 42 -7.20 -12.98 8.42
CA GLY A 42 -6.85 -11.88 9.31
C GLY A 42 -6.76 -10.49 8.66
N PHE A 43 -6.78 -10.37 7.32
CA PHE A 43 -6.86 -9.06 6.65
C PHE A 43 -8.21 -8.36 6.86
N TYR A 44 -9.26 -9.12 7.15
CA TYR A 44 -10.55 -8.57 7.53
C TYR A 44 -10.60 -8.38 9.05
N GLN A 45 -10.00 -7.27 9.52
CA GLN A 45 -10.24 -6.76 10.88
C GLN A 45 -11.30 -5.65 10.81
N PRO A 46 -12.57 -5.90 11.19
CA PRO A 46 -13.61 -4.87 11.19
C PRO A 46 -13.27 -3.68 12.09
N GLU A 47 -12.46 -3.92 13.12
CA GLU A 47 -11.96 -2.88 14.03
C GLU A 47 -11.02 -1.88 13.35
N GLN A 48 -10.25 -2.31 12.33
CA GLN A 48 -9.43 -1.39 11.54
C GLN A 48 -10.32 -0.44 10.72
N PHE A 49 -11.44 -0.92 10.16
CA PHE A 49 -12.45 -0.07 9.52
C PHE A 49 -13.12 0.90 10.51
N GLY A 50 -13.24 0.54 11.79
CA GLY A 50 -13.73 1.42 12.85
C GLY A 50 -12.74 2.50 13.28
N LEU A 51 -11.43 2.22 13.19
CA LEU A 51 -10.34 3.17 13.45
C LEU A 51 -10.04 4.11 12.27
N PHE A 52 -10.54 3.77 11.08
CA PHE A 52 -10.59 4.67 9.94
C PHE A 52 -11.55 5.83 10.25
N LYS A 53 -11.00 6.90 10.84
CA LYS A 53 -11.73 8.17 10.98
C LYS A 53 -12.30 8.55 9.60
N VAL A 54 -13.56 8.98 9.57
CA VAL A 54 -14.29 9.44 8.37
C VAL A 54 -13.45 10.39 7.50
N GLN A 55 -12.52 11.13 8.12
CA GLN A 55 -11.52 11.97 7.48
C GLN A 55 -10.62 11.25 6.44
N ASN A 56 -10.21 10.00 6.66
CA ASN A 56 -9.35 9.26 5.72
C ASN A 56 -10.15 8.72 4.53
N TRP A 57 -11.38 8.26 4.76
CA TRP A 57 -12.34 7.95 3.70
C TRP A 57 -12.62 9.19 2.85
N ALA A 58 -12.71 10.35 3.51
CA ALA A 58 -12.95 11.60 2.84
C ALA A 58 -11.79 11.98 1.89
N ILE A 59 -10.54 11.78 2.31
CA ILE A 59 -9.36 12.07 1.47
C ILE A 59 -9.28 11.08 0.30
N GLY A 60 -9.44 9.78 0.54
CA GLY A 60 -9.33 8.76 -0.53
C GLY A 60 -10.40 8.88 -1.62
N PHE A 61 -11.58 9.42 -1.29
CA PHE A 61 -12.71 9.51 -2.21
C PHE A 61 -13.00 10.94 -2.72
N TRP A 62 -12.97 11.96 -1.85
CA TRP A 62 -13.33 13.32 -2.25
C TRP A 62 -12.23 14.04 -3.02
N LEU A 63 -10.95 13.80 -2.74
CA LEU A 63 -9.86 14.44 -3.51
C LEU A 63 -9.87 14.03 -4.99
N PRO A 64 -9.94 12.74 -5.34
CA PRO A 64 -10.01 12.33 -6.75
C PRO A 64 -11.29 12.83 -7.44
N LEU A 65 -12.43 12.82 -6.74
CA LEU A 65 -13.68 13.39 -7.26
C LEU A 65 -13.58 14.90 -7.49
N LEU A 66 -12.98 15.64 -6.57
CA LEU A 66 -12.76 17.08 -6.69
C LEU A 66 -11.85 17.39 -7.88
N ILE A 67 -10.79 16.60 -8.10
CA ILE A 67 -9.94 16.69 -9.29
C ILE A 67 -10.77 16.44 -10.56
N LEU A 68 -11.63 15.42 -10.59
CA LEU A 68 -12.50 15.13 -11.73
C LEU A 68 -13.48 16.28 -12.02
N VAL A 69 -14.06 16.86 -10.98
CA VAL A 69 -15.00 17.98 -11.10
C VAL A 69 -14.28 19.24 -11.60
N LEU A 70 -13.16 19.61 -10.98
CA LEU A 70 -12.38 20.78 -11.38
C LEU A 70 -11.84 20.67 -12.82
N THR A 71 -11.35 19.50 -13.21
CA THR A 71 -10.86 19.25 -14.58
C THR A 71 -11.97 19.13 -15.62
N ARG A 72 -13.23 18.92 -15.19
CA ARG A 72 -14.40 18.99 -16.08
C ARG A 72 -14.89 20.42 -16.28
N PHE A 73 -14.78 21.27 -15.25
CA PHE A 73 -15.17 22.68 -15.33
C PHE A 73 -14.10 23.57 -15.98
N HIS A 74 -12.81 23.26 -15.82
CA HIS A 74 -11.71 23.94 -16.50
C HIS A 74 -11.17 23.09 -17.64
N LYS A 75 -11.03 23.67 -18.84
CA LYS A 75 -10.42 22.98 -19.99
C LYS A 75 -8.94 22.72 -19.68
N VAL A 76 -8.62 21.50 -19.26
CA VAL A 76 -7.24 21.03 -19.10
C VAL A 76 -6.54 21.03 -20.46
N ASP A 77 -5.29 21.45 -20.44
CA ASP A 77 -4.45 21.64 -21.61
C ASP A 77 -4.39 20.39 -22.51
N LYS A 78 -4.28 20.62 -23.83
CA LYS A 78 -4.46 19.59 -24.87
C LYS A 78 -3.50 18.39 -24.73
N SER A 79 -2.40 18.58 -23.99
CA SER A 79 -1.35 17.60 -23.76
C SER A 79 -1.74 16.46 -22.79
N MET A 80 -2.72 16.65 -21.90
CA MET A 80 -3.18 15.60 -20.97
C MET A 80 -4.38 14.78 -21.51
N ARG A 81 -4.86 15.11 -22.71
CA ARG A 81 -6.11 14.58 -23.28
C ARG A 81 -6.02 13.16 -23.82
N SER A 82 -4.83 12.57 -23.86
CA SER A 82 -4.59 11.24 -24.44
C SER A 82 -5.08 10.09 -23.55
N TYR A 83 -5.38 10.35 -22.29
CA TYR A 83 -5.90 9.34 -21.35
C TYR A 83 -7.28 9.73 -20.83
N PRO A 84 -8.22 8.77 -20.70
CA PRO A 84 -9.52 9.04 -20.10
C PRO A 84 -9.34 9.46 -18.64
N LEU A 85 -9.65 10.73 -18.32
CA LEU A 85 -9.56 11.32 -16.97
C LEU A 85 -10.22 10.46 -15.89
N ILE A 86 -11.32 9.79 -16.24
CA ILE A 86 -12.04 8.87 -15.35
C ILE A 86 -11.13 7.72 -14.89
N VAL A 87 -10.29 7.17 -15.78
CA VAL A 87 -9.38 6.06 -15.44
C VAL A 87 -8.25 6.53 -14.53
N ALA A 88 -7.69 7.72 -14.77
CA ALA A 88 -6.67 8.30 -13.91
C ALA A 88 -7.21 8.55 -12.50
N VAL A 89 -8.42 9.10 -12.39
CA VAL A 89 -9.10 9.35 -11.11
C VAL A 89 -9.42 8.05 -10.40
N LEU A 90 -9.95 7.04 -11.10
CA LEU A 90 -10.22 5.73 -10.52
C LEU A 90 -8.95 5.05 -10.01
N MET A 91 -7.86 5.07 -10.79
CA MET A 91 -6.57 4.53 -10.35
C MET A 91 -6.04 5.26 -9.11
N LEU A 92 -6.15 6.60 -9.09
CA LEU A 92 -5.68 7.40 -7.96
C LEU A 92 -6.53 7.14 -6.71
N SER A 93 -7.86 7.00 -6.84
CA SER A 93 -8.74 6.58 -5.75
C SER A 93 -8.37 5.22 -5.20
N ILE A 94 -8.15 4.22 -6.07
CA ILE A 94 -7.76 2.86 -5.66
C ILE A 94 -6.41 2.89 -4.95
N MET A 95 -5.42 3.61 -5.50
CA MET A 95 -4.10 3.73 -4.90
C MET A 95 -4.17 4.38 -3.51
N LEU A 96 -4.89 5.49 -3.35
CA LEU A 96 -5.05 6.16 -2.05
C LEU A 96 -5.82 5.30 -1.05
N MET A 97 -6.83 4.54 -1.52
CA MET A 97 -7.56 3.59 -0.69
C MET A 97 -6.65 2.48 -0.18
N LEU A 98 -5.83 1.88 -1.06
CA LEU A 98 -4.85 0.85 -0.69
C LEU A 98 -3.80 1.38 0.30
N ILE A 99 -3.24 2.57 0.05
CA ILE A 99 -2.29 3.21 0.97
C ILE A 99 -2.93 3.43 2.34
N SER A 100 -4.17 3.90 2.37
CA SER A 100 -4.87 4.16 3.62
C SER A 100 -5.14 2.86 4.40
N LEU A 101 -5.41 1.75 3.70
CA LEU A 101 -5.66 0.43 4.31
C LEU A 101 -4.40 -0.16 4.93
N ILE A 102 -3.22 0.25 4.46
CA ILE A 102 -1.94 -0.11 5.05
C ILE A 102 -1.68 0.85 6.22
N THR A 103 -2.22 0.53 7.40
CA THR A 103 -1.84 1.21 8.65
C THR A 103 -0.49 0.69 9.14
N GLY A 104 0.57 0.98 8.40
CA GLY A 104 1.94 0.78 8.86
C GLY A 104 2.31 1.94 9.78
N GLY A 105 2.50 1.67 11.07
CA GLY A 105 3.17 2.63 11.94
C GLY A 105 4.52 2.99 11.33
N ALA A 106 4.90 4.27 11.38
CA ALA A 106 6.21 4.76 10.97
C ALA A 106 7.27 4.22 11.95
N ASN A 107 7.48 2.90 11.90
CA ASN A 107 8.54 2.24 12.63
C ASN A 107 9.83 2.55 11.88
N GLU A 108 10.78 3.06 12.64
CA GLU A 108 12.10 3.46 12.20
C GLU A 108 12.81 2.35 11.42
N PHE A 109 13.64 2.74 10.44
CA PHE A 109 14.43 1.78 9.66
C PHE A 109 15.30 0.93 10.61
N ILE A 110 15.63 -0.30 10.22
CA ILE A 110 16.39 -1.30 11.01
C ILE A 110 17.66 -0.70 11.68
N TYR A 111 18.24 0.33 11.07
CA TYR A 111 19.40 1.06 11.59
C TYR A 111 19.11 2.05 12.74
N PHE A 112 17.90 2.12 13.28
CA PHE A 112 17.56 3.02 14.39
C PHE A 112 17.02 2.27 15.62
N GLN A 113 17.07 0.94 15.62
CA GLN A 113 16.56 0.10 16.71
C GLN A 113 17.62 -0.22 17.79
N PHE A 114 18.51 0.73 18.10
CA PHE A 114 19.51 0.62 19.16
C PHE A 114 19.20 1.51 20.36
#